data_AF-A0A7X6SB32-F1
#
_entry.id   AF-A0A7X6SB32-F1
#
_cell.length_a   1.000
_cell.length_b   1.000
_cell.length_c   1.000
_cell.angle_alpha   90.00
_cell.angle_beta   90.00
_cell.angle_gamma   90.00
#
_symmetry.space_group_name_H-M   'P 1'
#
loop_
_entity.id
_entity.type
_entity.pdbx_description
1 polymer ?
#
loop_
_entity_poly.entity_id
_entity_poly.type
_entity_poly.pdbx_seq_one_letter_code
_entity_poly.pdbx_strand_id
1 'polypeptide(L)'
;MDKSLISEIKCIIDEIEGYDYISKVKYVILLICNELYNSINENPMKSTAIFKEYAKFDLENFKTEERIAELMGKNAGNIEISSFYPASLYEALLTDKEKKSLGQVYTPFEIINNMLHEMFKVKNIDANTKILDPSCGGGYFLIEIYKYIRHNHPEIHNRHIVENMLFGIDIDDFSIFLSKMGLIFHTGLDDIKFNIYNLDFLIDNLNIGKFDIIIGNPPYVGHKNSTGNYKKLLYEKYSDVYYDKADISYCFFKKGKELLKQEGIISFITSRYFMEALYADRLRTFIKENYNIVT
;
A
#
# COMPACT_ATOMS: atom_id res chain seq x y z
N MET A 1 -9.18 -8.33 14.23
CA MET A 1 -10.31 -7.84 15.07
C MET A 1 -11.49 -8.76 14.89
N ASP A 2 -12.22 -9.02 15.96
CA ASP A 2 -13.43 -9.84 15.90
C ASP A 2 -14.61 -9.12 15.20
N LYS A 3 -15.54 -9.89 14.65
CA LYS A 3 -16.74 -9.40 13.93
C LYS A 3 -17.61 -8.50 14.80
N SER A 4 -17.70 -8.77 16.10
CA SER A 4 -18.46 -7.92 17.05
C SER A 4 -17.94 -6.48 17.02
N LEU A 5 -16.62 -6.32 17.15
CA LEU A 5 -15.98 -5.01 17.18
C LEU A 5 -16.16 -4.25 15.85
N ILE A 6 -16.07 -4.95 14.71
CA ILE A 6 -16.33 -4.35 13.39
C ILE A 6 -17.79 -3.86 13.30
N SER A 7 -18.74 -4.60 13.85
CA SER A 7 -20.16 -4.20 13.85
C SER A 7 -20.37 -2.94 14.68
N GLU A 8 -19.75 -2.84 15.86
CA GLU A 8 -19.85 -1.66 16.72
C GLU A 8 -19.24 -0.42 16.05
N ILE A 9 -18.10 -0.58 15.38
CA ILE A 9 -17.46 0.50 14.61
C ILE A 9 -18.38 0.98 13.48
N LYS A 10 -19.05 0.06 12.77
CA LYS A 10 -20.03 0.44 11.73
C LYS A 10 -21.20 1.25 12.29
N CYS A 11 -21.72 0.90 13.47
CA CYS A 11 -22.74 1.69 14.14
C CYS A 11 -22.25 3.12 14.44
N ILE A 12 -21.00 3.27 14.90
CA ILE A 12 -20.41 4.61 15.14
C ILE A 12 -20.32 5.40 13.82
N ILE A 13 -19.87 4.76 12.73
CA ILE A 13 -19.78 5.39 11.40
C ILE A 13 -21.15 5.89 10.93
N ASP A 14 -22.20 5.08 11.09
CA ASP A 14 -23.54 5.42 10.61
C ASP A 14 -24.15 6.63 11.34
N GLU A 15 -23.75 6.88 12.59
CA GLU A 15 -24.19 8.03 13.39
C GLU A 15 -23.53 9.37 13.01
N ILE A 16 -22.45 9.36 12.22
CA ILE A 16 -21.80 10.59 11.78
C ILE A 16 -22.66 11.22 10.68
N GLU A 17 -23.25 12.38 10.91
CA GLU A 17 -24.08 13.09 9.93
C GLU A 17 -23.26 14.07 9.08
N GLY A 18 -23.76 14.41 7.88
CA GLY A 18 -23.20 15.51 7.06
C GLY A 18 -22.03 15.16 6.14
N TYR A 19 -21.56 13.92 6.13
CA TYR A 19 -20.42 13.47 5.30
C TYR A 19 -20.78 12.25 4.45
N ASP A 20 -20.03 12.01 3.37
CA ASP A 20 -20.14 10.76 2.61
C ASP A 20 -19.54 9.59 3.40
N TYR A 21 -19.97 8.37 3.09
CA TYR A 21 -19.59 7.17 3.86
C TYR A 21 -18.07 6.92 3.86
N ILE A 22 -17.37 7.19 2.76
CA ILE A 22 -15.92 6.97 2.67
C ILE A 22 -15.20 7.93 3.62
N SER A 23 -15.57 9.21 3.62
CA SER A 23 -14.99 10.21 4.53
C SER A 23 -15.20 9.82 6.00
N LYS A 24 -16.39 9.32 6.37
CA LYS A 24 -16.67 8.83 7.74
C LYS A 24 -15.78 7.64 8.11
N VAL A 25 -15.62 6.67 7.21
CA VAL A 25 -14.76 5.50 7.43
C VAL A 25 -13.30 5.92 7.61
N LYS A 26 -12.80 6.83 6.75
CA LYS A 26 -11.43 7.36 6.84
C LYS A 26 -11.16 8.02 8.19
N TYR A 27 -12.10 8.84 8.65
CA TYR A 27 -12.02 9.49 9.95
C TYR A 27 -12.00 8.51 11.12
N VAL A 28 -12.92 7.55 11.14
CA VAL A 28 -12.97 6.55 12.21
C VAL A 28 -11.68 5.72 12.27
N ILE A 29 -11.08 5.40 11.13
CA ILE A 29 -9.79 4.70 11.10
C ILE A 29 -8.64 5.59 11.58
N LEU A 30 -8.65 6.87 11.23
CA LEU A 30 -7.69 7.85 11.77
C LEU A 30 -7.72 7.83 13.31
N LEU A 31 -8.93 7.89 13.89
CA LEU A 31 -9.13 7.84 15.35
C LEU A 31 -8.66 6.52 15.96
N ILE A 32 -9.04 5.38 15.38
CA ILE A 32 -8.61 4.06 15.87
C ILE A 32 -7.08 3.94 15.81
N CYS A 33 -6.45 4.39 14.72
CA CYS A 33 -5.01 4.38 14.59
C CYS A 33 -4.34 5.28 15.65
N ASN A 34 -4.93 6.44 15.97
CA ASN A 34 -4.44 7.33 17.02
C ASN A 34 -4.50 6.67 18.40
N GLU A 35 -5.62 6.04 18.75
CA GLU A 35 -5.78 5.32 20.02
C GLU A 35 -4.77 4.17 20.16
N LEU A 36 -4.65 3.33 19.12
CA LEU A 36 -3.68 2.23 19.12
C LEU A 36 -2.24 2.74 19.20
N TYR A 37 -1.94 3.83 18.50
CA TYR A 37 -0.61 4.42 18.50
C TYR A 37 -0.25 5.05 19.85
N ASN A 38 -1.19 5.69 20.54
CA ASN A 38 -0.96 6.23 21.88
C ASN A 38 -0.81 5.11 22.93
N SER A 39 -1.42 3.95 22.70
CA SER A 39 -1.27 2.80 23.62
C SER A 39 0.13 2.15 23.57
N ILE A 40 0.88 2.32 22.48
CA ILE A 40 2.26 1.79 22.35
C ILE A 40 3.34 2.81 22.75
N ASN A 41 3.02 4.10 22.83
CA ASN A 41 4.00 5.17 23.07
C ASN A 41 3.85 5.79 24.46
N GLU A 42 4.90 5.71 25.27
CA GLU A 42 4.92 6.28 26.63
C GLU A 42 4.98 7.83 26.66
N ASN A 43 5.27 8.49 25.53
CA ASN A 43 5.41 9.96 25.45
C ASN A 43 4.56 10.59 24.33
N PRO A 44 3.30 10.96 24.61
CA PRO A 44 2.32 11.37 23.58
C PRO A 44 2.70 12.63 22.78
N MET A 45 3.48 13.56 23.37
CA MET A 45 3.66 14.90 22.78
C MET A 45 4.49 14.92 21.48
N LYS A 46 5.49 14.05 21.31
CA LYS A 46 6.32 13.97 20.08
C LYS A 46 5.64 13.19 18.94
N SER A 47 4.81 12.25 19.33
CA SER A 47 4.13 11.23 18.52
C SER A 47 3.04 11.78 17.58
N THR A 48 2.50 12.98 17.83
CA THR A 48 1.37 13.57 17.09
C THR A 48 1.68 14.05 15.66
N ALA A 49 2.94 14.02 15.22
CA ALA A 49 3.34 14.60 13.94
C ALA A 49 2.68 13.91 12.73
N ILE A 50 2.60 12.57 12.73
CA ILE A 50 1.97 11.83 11.63
C ILE A 50 0.47 12.14 11.55
N PHE A 51 -0.24 12.20 12.68
CA PHE A 51 -1.67 12.53 12.68
C PHE A 51 -1.93 13.97 12.24
N LYS A 52 -1.01 14.90 12.53
CA LYS A 52 -1.06 16.27 12.00
C LYS A 52 -0.91 16.33 10.47
N GLU A 53 -0.06 15.48 9.87
CA GLU A 53 0.07 15.36 8.40
C GLU A 53 -1.27 14.99 7.75
N TYR A 54 -2.09 14.21 8.46
CA TYR A 54 -3.35 13.65 7.99
C TYR A 54 -4.60 14.30 8.60
N ALA A 55 -4.47 15.49 9.18
CA ALA A 55 -5.58 16.23 9.80
C ALA A 55 -6.75 16.53 8.84
N LYS A 56 -6.53 16.48 7.51
CA LYS A 56 -7.59 16.62 6.51
C LYS A 56 -8.63 15.48 6.52
N PHE A 57 -8.33 14.36 7.16
CA PHE A 57 -9.28 13.27 7.36
C PHE A 57 -10.03 13.38 8.70
N ASP A 58 -9.66 14.36 9.53
CA ASP A 58 -10.38 14.70 10.75
C ASP A 58 -11.68 15.43 10.39
N LEU A 59 -12.82 14.95 10.92
CA LEU A 59 -14.12 15.59 10.75
C LEU A 59 -14.52 16.48 11.94
N GLU A 60 -13.63 16.63 12.93
CA GLU A 60 -13.81 17.42 14.14
C GLU A 60 -15.10 17.04 14.90
N ASN A 61 -15.44 15.75 14.89
CA ASN A 61 -16.64 15.23 15.54
C ASN A 61 -16.30 14.65 16.92
N PHE A 62 -16.31 15.52 17.93
CA PHE A 62 -15.96 15.19 19.32
C PHE A 62 -16.74 13.98 19.89
N LYS A 63 -18.03 13.85 19.56
CA LYS A 63 -18.84 12.70 20.01
C LYS A 63 -18.30 11.37 19.47
N THR A 64 -17.81 11.38 18.22
CA THR A 64 -17.21 10.20 17.60
C THR A 64 -15.86 9.88 18.23
N GLU A 65 -15.03 10.89 18.50
CA GLU A 65 -13.75 10.74 19.18
C GLU A 65 -13.90 10.04 20.53
N GLU A 66 -14.80 10.55 21.38
CA GLU A 66 -15.08 9.98 22.70
C GLU A 66 -15.52 8.51 22.60
N ARG A 67 -16.43 8.21 21.67
CA ARG A 67 -16.93 6.83 21.48
C ARG A 67 -15.86 5.88 20.97
N ILE A 68 -14.99 6.32 20.07
CA ILE A 68 -13.87 5.51 19.59
C ILE A 68 -12.88 5.28 20.74
N ALA A 69 -12.51 6.32 21.49
CA ALA A 69 -11.63 6.18 22.65
C ALA A 69 -12.19 5.18 23.69
N GLU A 70 -13.48 5.28 24.02
CA GLU A 70 -14.15 4.32 24.90
C GLU A 70 -14.13 2.89 24.34
N LEU A 71 -14.46 2.72 23.06
CA LEU A 71 -14.51 1.41 22.41
C LEU A 71 -13.13 0.76 22.37
N MET A 72 -12.10 1.53 22.03
CA MET A 72 -10.72 1.08 21.98
C MET A 72 -10.20 0.75 23.38
N GLY A 73 -10.50 1.58 24.39
CA GLY A 73 -10.14 1.31 25.79
C GLY A 73 -10.75 0.01 26.32
N LYS A 74 -12.02 -0.27 26.02
CA LYS A 74 -12.69 -1.53 26.39
C LYS A 74 -12.08 -2.76 25.71
N ASN A 75 -11.47 -2.58 24.54
CA ASN A 75 -10.94 -3.66 23.71
C ASN A 75 -9.41 -3.71 23.63
N ALA A 76 -8.69 -2.90 24.42
CA ALA A 76 -7.24 -2.78 24.31
C ALA A 76 -6.50 -4.13 24.44
N GLY A 77 -6.99 -5.03 25.32
CA GLY A 77 -6.43 -6.38 25.49
C GLY A 77 -6.77 -7.38 24.38
N ASN A 78 -7.70 -7.04 23.48
CA ASN A 78 -8.19 -7.92 22.41
C ASN A 78 -7.54 -7.61 21.05
N ILE A 79 -6.72 -6.55 20.95
CA ILE A 79 -6.11 -6.10 19.71
C ILE A 79 -4.61 -6.28 19.82
N GLU A 80 -4.07 -7.27 19.11
CA GLU A 80 -2.64 -7.45 18.98
C GLU A 80 -2.07 -6.44 17.98
N ILE A 81 -1.57 -5.32 18.50
CA ILE A 81 -1.08 -4.17 17.72
C ILE A 81 0.03 -4.58 16.75
N SER A 82 0.96 -5.44 17.18
CA SER A 82 2.06 -5.95 16.35
C SER A 82 1.63 -6.77 15.13
N SER A 83 0.34 -7.11 15.02
CA SER A 83 -0.27 -7.84 13.90
C SER A 83 -1.37 -7.03 13.19
N PHE A 84 -1.59 -5.77 13.59
CA PHE A 84 -2.72 -4.99 13.12
C PHE A 84 -2.44 -4.36 11.76
N TYR A 85 -3.31 -4.66 10.78
CA TYR A 85 -3.29 -4.05 9.44
C TYR A 85 -4.40 -3.02 9.32
N PRO A 86 -4.09 -1.70 9.35
CA PRO A 86 -5.09 -0.65 9.20
C PRO A 86 -5.91 -0.80 7.91
N ALA A 87 -5.25 -1.21 6.82
CA ALA A 87 -5.89 -1.44 5.54
C ALA A 87 -6.90 -2.61 5.55
N SER A 88 -6.69 -3.63 6.39
CA SER A 88 -7.64 -4.73 6.52
C SER A 88 -8.90 -4.27 7.24
N LEU A 89 -8.76 -3.41 8.26
CA LEU A 89 -9.90 -2.76 8.90
C LEU A 89 -10.62 -1.84 7.91
N TYR A 90 -9.89 -1.04 7.12
CA TYR A 90 -10.48 -0.18 6.10
C TYR A 90 -11.34 -0.99 5.13
N GLU A 91 -10.80 -2.08 4.60
CA GLU A 91 -11.52 -2.97 3.71
C GLU A 91 -12.77 -3.59 4.36
N ALA A 92 -12.70 -3.97 5.64
CA ALA A 92 -13.83 -4.58 6.34
C ALA A 92 -14.96 -3.59 6.63
N LEU A 93 -14.64 -2.30 6.76
CA LEU A 93 -15.61 -1.23 7.02
C LEU A 93 -16.33 -0.75 5.75
N LEU A 94 -15.68 -0.78 4.59
CA LEU A 94 -16.29 -0.40 3.31
C LEU A 94 -17.33 -1.43 2.83
N THR A 95 -18.39 -0.97 2.16
CA THR A 95 -19.32 -1.85 1.45
C THR A 95 -18.83 -2.13 0.03
N ASP A 96 -19.43 -3.10 -0.66
CA ASP A 96 -19.09 -3.43 -2.06
C ASP A 96 -19.25 -2.23 -3.00
N LYS A 97 -20.18 -1.32 -2.69
CA LYS A 97 -20.38 -0.10 -3.45
C LYS A 97 -19.15 0.80 -3.37
N GLU A 98 -18.66 1.08 -2.17
CA GLU A 98 -17.50 1.95 -1.98
C GLU A 98 -16.22 1.30 -2.52
N LYS A 99 -16.01 -0.01 -2.24
CA LYS A 99 -14.87 -0.76 -2.79
C LYS A 99 -14.79 -0.64 -4.31
N LYS A 100 -15.93 -0.82 -4.99
CA LYS A 100 -16.01 -0.68 -6.45
C LYS A 100 -15.76 0.75 -6.92
N SER A 101 -16.22 1.76 -6.19
CA SER A 101 -15.98 3.17 -6.55
C SER A 101 -14.51 3.58 -6.40
N LEU A 102 -13.84 3.07 -5.38
CA LEU A 102 -12.43 3.32 -5.11
C LEU A 102 -11.51 2.54 -6.06
N GLY A 103 -12.01 1.45 -6.66
CA GLY A 103 -11.20 0.58 -7.52
C GLY A 103 -10.08 -0.13 -6.76
N GLN A 104 -10.21 -0.24 -5.44
CA GLN A 104 -9.22 -0.89 -4.57
C GLN A 104 -9.42 -2.40 -4.60
N VAL A 105 -8.34 -3.12 -4.92
CA VAL A 105 -8.28 -4.58 -4.88
C VAL A 105 -7.07 -4.96 -4.04
N TYR A 106 -7.32 -5.45 -2.83
CA TYR A 106 -6.25 -5.90 -1.96
C TYR A 106 -5.78 -7.30 -2.36
N THR A 107 -4.46 -7.48 -2.36
CA THR A 107 -3.84 -8.75 -2.69
C THR A 107 -4.00 -9.72 -1.53
N PRO A 108 -4.58 -10.92 -1.76
CA PRO A 108 -4.67 -11.94 -0.71
C PRO A 108 -3.29 -12.33 -0.18
N PHE A 109 -3.16 -12.54 1.14
CA PHE A 109 -1.88 -12.89 1.79
C PHE A 109 -1.21 -14.13 1.20
N GLU A 110 -1.98 -15.14 0.77
CA GLU A 110 -1.44 -16.32 0.12
C GLU A 110 -0.64 -15.96 -1.15
N ILE A 111 -1.16 -15.03 -1.96
CA ILE A 111 -0.48 -14.56 -3.18
C ILE A 111 0.77 -13.76 -2.81
N ILE A 112 0.69 -12.87 -1.82
CA ILE A 112 1.85 -12.10 -1.34
C ILE A 112 2.96 -13.05 -0.89
N ASN A 113 2.63 -14.01 -0.02
CA ASN A 113 3.59 -14.96 0.52
C ASN A 113 4.24 -15.81 -0.57
N ASN A 114 3.45 -16.28 -1.56
CA ASN A 114 3.97 -17.01 -2.70
C ASN A 114 4.93 -16.15 -3.55
N MET A 115 4.56 -14.91 -3.84
CA MET A 115 5.43 -13.98 -4.59
C MET A 115 6.74 -13.69 -3.86
N LEU A 116 6.69 -13.48 -2.54
CA LEU A 116 7.88 -13.26 -1.73
C LEU A 116 8.77 -14.49 -1.68
N HIS A 117 8.19 -15.67 -1.48
CA HIS A 117 8.91 -16.94 -1.47
C HIS A 117 9.67 -17.16 -2.79
N GLU A 118 9.01 -17.00 -3.94
CA GLU A 118 9.70 -17.16 -5.23
C GLU A 118 10.77 -16.09 -5.46
N MET A 119 10.50 -14.85 -5.08
CA MET A 119 11.46 -13.75 -5.25
C MET A 119 12.73 -13.95 -4.41
N PHE A 120 12.61 -14.39 -3.16
CA PHE A 120 13.77 -14.60 -2.28
C PHE A 120 14.55 -15.88 -2.55
N LYS A 121 14.02 -16.82 -3.34
CA LYS A 121 14.83 -17.94 -3.88
C LYS A 121 15.88 -17.47 -4.87
N VAL A 122 15.58 -16.40 -5.61
CA VAL A 122 16.36 -15.98 -6.78
C VAL A 122 17.17 -14.71 -6.51
N LYS A 123 16.84 -13.96 -5.45
CA LYS A 123 17.55 -12.75 -5.03
C LYS A 123 17.92 -12.83 -3.55
N ASN A 124 19.22 -12.86 -3.27
CA ASN A 124 19.73 -12.65 -1.92
C ASN A 124 19.49 -11.20 -1.48
N ILE A 125 19.14 -11.03 -0.21
CA ILE A 125 18.97 -9.73 0.45
C ILE A 125 20.17 -9.47 1.36
N ASP A 126 20.59 -8.22 1.41
CA ASP A 126 21.46 -7.67 2.44
C ASP A 126 20.95 -6.28 2.88
N ALA A 127 21.66 -5.65 3.84
CA ALA A 127 21.30 -4.34 4.37
C ALA A 127 21.34 -3.18 3.33
N ASN A 128 21.89 -3.39 2.14
CA ASN A 128 21.93 -2.39 1.06
C ASN A 128 20.82 -2.59 0.02
N THR A 129 20.06 -3.67 0.12
CA THR A 129 18.98 -4.01 -0.80
C THR A 129 17.85 -3.00 -0.70
N LYS A 130 17.49 -2.37 -1.82
CA LYS A 130 16.36 -1.43 -1.93
C LYS A 130 15.19 -2.06 -2.66
N ILE A 131 14.01 -1.94 -2.06
CA ILE A 131 12.79 -2.62 -2.47
C ILE A 131 11.69 -1.58 -2.65
N LEU A 132 11.06 -1.57 -3.83
CA LEU A 132 9.96 -0.67 -4.16
C LEU A 132 8.66 -1.43 -4.38
N ASP A 133 7.59 -0.98 -3.74
CA ASP A 133 6.21 -1.22 -4.21
C ASP A 133 5.67 0.06 -4.88
N PRO A 134 5.51 0.07 -6.22
CA PRO A 134 5.14 1.27 -6.98
C PRO A 134 3.64 1.62 -6.93
N SER A 135 2.84 0.79 -6.27
CA SER A 135 1.39 0.98 -6.09
C SER A 135 0.99 0.34 -4.76
N CYS A 136 1.61 0.82 -3.67
CA CYS A 136 1.70 0.09 -2.42
C CYS A 136 0.38 -0.07 -1.68
N GLY A 137 -0.64 0.72 -2.03
CA GLY A 137 -1.93 0.73 -1.37
C GLY A 137 -1.77 0.79 0.15
N GLY A 138 -2.45 -0.12 0.84
CA GLY A 138 -2.40 -0.26 2.29
C GLY A 138 -1.09 -0.83 2.88
N GLY A 139 -0.05 -1.04 2.06
CA GLY A 139 1.28 -1.43 2.52
C GLY A 139 1.49 -2.93 2.75
N TYR A 140 0.60 -3.81 2.30
CA TYR A 140 0.69 -5.25 2.58
C TYR A 140 2.02 -5.88 2.14
N PHE A 141 2.49 -5.62 0.91
CA PHE A 141 3.81 -6.10 0.47
C PHE A 141 4.93 -5.55 1.34
N LEU A 142 4.93 -4.25 1.64
CA LEU A 142 5.96 -3.61 2.47
C LEU A 142 6.03 -4.21 3.88
N ILE A 143 4.88 -4.46 4.50
CA ILE A 143 4.77 -5.06 5.83
C ILE A 143 5.24 -6.53 5.80
N GLU A 144 4.83 -7.33 4.82
CA GLU A 144 5.27 -8.73 4.73
C GLU A 144 6.76 -8.85 4.40
N ILE A 145 7.30 -7.95 3.58
CA ILE A 145 8.75 -7.87 3.30
C ILE A 145 9.51 -7.50 4.58
N TYR A 146 9.02 -6.52 5.35
CA TYR A 146 9.59 -6.19 6.65
C TYR A 146 9.62 -7.42 7.58
N LYS A 147 8.51 -8.15 7.70
CA LYS A 147 8.41 -9.36 8.54
C LYS A 147 9.37 -10.45 8.08
N TYR A 148 9.48 -10.66 6.76
CA TYR A 148 10.45 -11.61 6.19
C TYR A 148 11.89 -11.23 6.54
N ILE A 149 12.29 -9.98 6.32
CA ILE A 149 13.66 -9.53 6.59
C ILE A 149 13.95 -9.61 8.08
N ARG A 150 13.04 -9.14 8.94
CA ARG A 150 13.20 -9.24 10.40
C ARG A 150 13.44 -10.69 10.88
N HIS A 151 12.75 -11.66 10.27
CA HIS A 151 12.85 -13.06 10.65
C HIS A 151 14.15 -13.71 10.13
N ASN A 152 14.50 -13.48 8.86
CA ASN A 152 15.60 -14.18 8.19
C ASN A 152 16.94 -13.44 8.28
N HIS A 153 16.92 -12.15 8.57
CA HIS A 153 18.08 -11.26 8.69
C HIS A 153 18.04 -10.47 10.00
N PRO A 154 18.06 -11.16 11.17
CA PRO A 154 17.95 -10.52 12.48
C PRO A 154 19.08 -9.53 12.79
N GLU A 155 20.19 -9.59 12.04
CA GLU A 155 21.29 -8.63 12.11
C GLU A 155 20.93 -7.24 11.57
N ILE A 156 19.90 -7.14 10.72
CA ILE A 156 19.45 -5.86 10.15
C ILE A 156 18.44 -5.22 11.10
N HIS A 157 18.79 -4.06 11.67
CA HIS A 157 17.90 -3.36 12.60
C HIS A 157 16.57 -2.95 11.97
N ASN A 158 15.46 -3.12 12.71
CA ASN A 158 14.10 -2.77 12.27
C ASN A 158 14.00 -1.37 11.63
N ARG A 159 14.60 -0.36 12.27
CA ARG A 159 14.62 1.02 11.77
C ARG A 159 15.34 1.13 10.43
N HIS A 160 16.45 0.42 10.27
CA HIS A 160 17.19 0.39 9.01
C HIS A 160 16.37 -0.21 7.87
N ILE A 161 15.62 -1.29 8.14
CA ILE A 161 14.75 -1.91 7.13
C ILE A 161 13.75 -0.87 6.61
N VAL A 162 13.01 -0.23 7.50
CA VAL A 162 11.94 0.70 7.08
C VAL A 162 12.44 2.04 6.54
N GLU A 163 13.58 2.56 7.02
CA GLU A 163 14.09 3.88 6.60
C GLU A 163 15.05 3.83 5.40
N ASN A 164 15.66 2.67 5.10
CA ASN A 164 16.68 2.58 4.04
C ASN A 164 16.40 1.52 2.98
N MET A 165 15.60 0.49 3.28
CA MET A 165 15.36 -0.62 2.36
C MET A 165 13.98 -0.55 1.70
N LEU A 166 12.95 -0.10 2.42
CA LEU A 166 11.57 -0.11 1.92
C LEU A 166 11.14 1.22 1.31
N PHE A 167 10.53 1.15 0.12
CA PHE A 167 10.00 2.28 -0.62
C PHE A 167 8.59 1.96 -1.13
N GLY A 168 7.69 2.93 -1.03
CA GLY A 168 6.30 2.79 -1.47
C GLY A 168 5.82 4.02 -2.24
N ILE A 169 5.00 3.81 -3.26
CA ILE A 169 4.32 4.89 -3.98
C ILE A 169 2.85 4.51 -4.11
N ASP A 170 1.95 5.46 -3.87
CA ASP A 170 0.54 5.32 -4.19
C ASP A 170 -0.10 6.70 -4.46
N ILE A 171 -1.09 6.74 -5.33
CA ILE A 171 -1.82 7.96 -5.66
C ILE A 171 -2.88 8.32 -4.61
N ASP A 172 -3.37 7.35 -3.83
CA ASP A 172 -4.34 7.61 -2.78
C ASP A 172 -3.64 7.91 -1.46
N ASP A 173 -3.76 9.16 -1.02
CA ASP A 173 -3.08 9.62 0.19
C ASP A 173 -3.55 8.91 1.48
N PHE A 174 -4.80 8.44 1.52
CA PHE A 174 -5.26 7.65 2.67
C PHE A 174 -4.59 6.29 2.70
N SER A 175 -4.35 5.66 1.55
CA SER A 175 -3.57 4.42 1.46
C SER A 175 -2.13 4.60 1.94
N ILE A 176 -1.50 5.76 1.64
CA ILE A 176 -0.18 6.12 2.19
C ILE A 176 -0.22 6.19 3.72
N PHE A 177 -1.24 6.82 4.31
CA PHE A 177 -1.44 6.82 5.75
C PHE A 177 -1.55 5.41 6.33
N LEU A 178 -2.40 4.55 5.73
CA LEU A 178 -2.58 3.16 6.18
C LEU A 178 -1.28 2.35 6.12
N SER A 179 -0.48 2.54 5.07
CA SER A 179 0.81 1.90 4.87
C SER A 179 1.82 2.31 5.95
N LYS A 180 1.97 3.62 6.21
CA LYS A 180 2.82 4.16 7.27
C LYS A 180 2.40 3.64 8.65
N MET A 181 1.10 3.70 8.98
CA MET A 181 0.59 3.19 10.26
C MET A 181 0.78 1.68 10.41
N GLY A 182 0.57 0.91 9.34
CA GLY A 182 0.82 -0.53 9.35
C GLY A 182 2.27 -0.85 9.69
N LEU A 183 3.25 -0.15 9.10
CA LEU A 183 4.65 -0.33 9.44
C LEU A 183 4.96 0.09 10.88
N ILE A 184 4.40 1.19 11.39
CA ILE A 184 4.56 1.60 12.79
C ILE A 184 4.12 0.47 13.72
N PHE A 185 2.91 -0.06 13.51
CA PHE A 185 2.35 -1.09 14.38
C PHE A 185 3.16 -2.39 14.35
N HIS A 186 3.63 -2.82 13.18
CA HIS A 186 4.43 -4.04 13.04
C HIS A 186 5.87 -3.89 13.54
N THR A 187 6.43 -2.68 13.49
CA THR A 187 7.81 -2.40 13.92
C THR A 187 7.92 -2.02 15.39
N GLY A 188 6.85 -1.45 15.96
CA GLY A 188 6.87 -0.81 17.27
C GLY A 188 7.71 0.46 17.33
N LEU A 189 8.05 1.06 16.18
CA LEU A 189 8.88 2.25 16.10
C LEU A 189 8.04 3.52 15.93
N ASP A 190 8.48 4.59 16.57
CA ASP A 190 8.02 5.96 16.37
C ASP A 190 9.03 6.77 15.53
N ASP A 191 8.64 7.99 15.12
CA ASP A 191 9.51 8.93 14.40
C ASP A 191 10.28 8.29 13.23
N ILE A 192 9.58 7.48 12.43
CA ILE A 192 10.18 6.78 11.29
C ILE A 192 10.29 7.74 10.11
N LYS A 193 11.48 7.83 9.52
CA LYS A 193 11.64 8.49 8.23
C LYS A 193 11.21 7.57 7.08
N PHE A 194 9.94 7.64 6.71
CA PHE A 194 9.41 6.83 5.61
C PHE A 194 9.90 7.26 4.24
N ASN A 195 10.15 6.27 3.37
CA ASN A 195 10.25 6.47 1.91
C ASN A 195 8.95 6.04 1.20
N ILE A 196 7.82 6.51 1.71
CA ILE A 196 6.48 6.20 1.18
C ILE A 196 5.84 7.50 0.72
N TYR A 197 5.53 7.59 -0.58
CA TYR A 197 5.22 8.86 -1.24
C TYR A 197 3.83 8.85 -1.87
N ASN A 198 3.07 9.93 -1.66
CA ASN A 198 1.83 10.18 -2.38
C ASN A 198 2.14 10.78 -3.77
N LEU A 199 2.35 9.93 -4.76
CA LEU A 199 2.76 10.28 -6.13
C LEU A 199 2.11 9.33 -7.13
N ASP A 200 2.01 9.75 -8.39
CA ASP A 200 1.69 8.87 -9.51
C ASP A 200 2.95 8.28 -10.12
N PHE A 201 3.15 6.98 -9.90
CA PHE A 201 4.32 6.24 -10.39
C PHE A 201 4.56 6.37 -11.89
N LEU A 202 3.47 6.46 -12.68
CA LEU A 202 3.55 6.45 -14.14
C LEU A 202 3.78 7.83 -14.73
N ILE A 203 3.31 8.91 -14.13
CA ILE A 203 3.44 10.26 -14.73
C ILE A 203 4.44 11.16 -14.01
N ASP A 204 4.58 11.05 -12.69
CA ASP A 204 5.43 11.95 -11.92
C ASP A 204 6.92 11.69 -12.18
N ASN A 205 7.73 12.73 -11.94
CA ASN A 205 9.17 12.62 -12.02
C ASN A 205 9.74 12.11 -10.68
N LEU A 206 10.06 10.82 -10.64
CA LEU A 206 10.53 10.15 -9.42
C LEU A 206 12.05 10.32 -9.26
N ASN A 207 12.46 11.06 -8.23
CA ASN A 207 13.88 11.19 -7.84
C ASN A 207 14.19 10.38 -6.56
N ILE A 208 13.99 9.06 -6.65
CA ILE A 208 14.07 8.12 -5.51
C ILE A 208 15.16 7.05 -5.69
N GLY A 209 15.97 7.18 -6.73
CA GLY A 209 17.04 6.23 -7.06
C GLY A 209 16.56 4.98 -7.79
N LYS A 210 17.37 3.93 -7.74
CA LYS A 210 17.11 2.63 -8.37
C LYS A 210 17.00 1.51 -7.34
N PHE A 211 16.29 0.45 -7.70
CA PHE A 211 15.88 -0.62 -6.82
C PHE A 211 16.45 -1.98 -7.25
N ASP A 212 16.77 -2.80 -6.26
CA ASP A 212 17.18 -4.19 -6.45
C ASP A 212 15.96 -5.08 -6.67
N ILE A 213 14.83 -4.73 -6.05
CA ILE A 213 13.56 -5.43 -6.16
C ILE A 213 12.45 -4.41 -6.39
N ILE A 214 11.59 -4.66 -7.38
CA ILE A 214 10.32 -3.94 -7.55
C ILE A 214 9.21 -4.98 -7.52
N ILE A 215 8.30 -4.87 -6.56
CA ILE A 215 7.28 -5.89 -6.30
C ILE A 215 5.96 -5.24 -5.94
N GLY A 216 4.85 -5.79 -6.43
CA GLY A 216 3.53 -5.28 -6.03
C GLY A 216 2.40 -5.74 -6.93
N ASN A 217 1.25 -5.10 -6.74
CA ASN A 217 0.03 -5.33 -7.51
C ASN A 217 -0.41 -4.03 -8.21
N PRO A 218 0.12 -3.73 -9.40
CA PRO A 218 -0.29 -2.55 -10.15
C PRO A 218 -1.79 -2.54 -10.50
N PRO A 219 -2.41 -1.36 -10.63
CA PRO A 219 -3.82 -1.23 -11.01
C PRO A 219 -4.08 -1.69 -12.46
N TYR A 220 -5.28 -2.24 -12.68
CA TYR A 220 -5.75 -2.76 -13.97
C TYR A 220 -6.79 -1.84 -14.62
N VAL A 221 -6.80 -1.77 -15.96
CA VAL A 221 -7.72 -0.89 -16.75
C VAL A 221 -9.14 -1.43 -16.86
N GLY A 222 -9.42 -2.62 -16.30
CA GLY A 222 -10.78 -3.14 -16.19
C GLY A 222 -11.75 -2.20 -15.46
N HIS A 223 -11.24 -1.22 -14.70
CA HIS A 223 -12.03 -0.26 -13.94
C HIS A 223 -12.08 1.12 -14.62
N LYS A 224 -13.32 1.56 -14.89
CA LYS A 224 -13.75 2.68 -15.77
C LYS A 224 -13.32 4.10 -15.36
N ASN A 225 -12.24 4.30 -14.60
CA ASN A 225 -12.01 5.56 -13.89
C ASN A 225 -10.84 6.41 -14.41
N SER A 226 -10.08 5.98 -15.42
CA SER A 226 -9.09 6.88 -16.04
C SER A 226 -9.81 7.92 -16.91
N THR A 227 -9.66 9.20 -16.56
CA THR A 227 -10.15 10.30 -17.40
C THR A 227 -9.53 10.21 -18.80
N GLY A 228 -10.24 10.72 -19.82
CA GLY A 228 -9.73 10.72 -21.20
C GLY A 228 -8.34 11.36 -21.31
N ASN A 229 -8.07 12.39 -20.50
CA ASN A 229 -6.78 13.06 -20.43
C ASN A 229 -5.67 12.15 -19.88
N TYR A 230 -5.94 11.39 -18.81
CA TYR A 230 -4.95 10.47 -18.24
C TYR A 230 -4.58 9.37 -19.23
N LYS A 231 -5.57 8.78 -19.91
CA LYS A 231 -5.31 7.79 -20.96
C LYS A 231 -4.45 8.36 -22.08
N LYS A 232 -4.70 9.60 -22.50
CA LYS A 232 -3.90 10.28 -23.53
C LYS A 232 -2.45 10.46 -23.09
N LEU A 233 -2.21 10.92 -21.85
CA LEU A 233 -0.88 11.05 -21.27
C LEU A 233 -0.13 9.69 -21.24
N LEU A 234 -0.82 8.62 -20.85
CA LEU A 234 -0.23 7.29 -20.87
C LEU A 234 0.11 6.82 -22.28
N TYR A 235 -0.74 7.09 -23.28
CA TYR A 235 -0.41 6.78 -24.68
C TYR A 235 0.81 7.55 -25.16
N GLU A 236 0.92 8.83 -24.84
CA GLU A 236 2.08 9.64 -25.23
C GLU A 236 3.39 9.11 -24.61
N LYS A 237 3.34 8.66 -23.35
CA LYS A 237 4.53 8.22 -22.61
C LYS A 237 4.89 6.74 -22.81
N TYR A 238 3.90 5.87 -23.06
CA TYR A 238 4.04 4.41 -23.04
C TYR A 238 3.45 3.73 -24.28
N SER A 239 3.31 4.43 -25.42
CA SER A 239 2.74 3.86 -26.65
C SER A 239 3.44 2.57 -27.12
N ASP A 240 4.67 2.34 -26.71
CA ASP A 240 5.46 1.14 -26.99
C ASP A 240 4.99 -0.10 -26.22
N VAL A 241 4.21 0.04 -25.15
CA VAL A 241 3.61 -1.09 -24.38
C VAL A 241 2.11 -0.93 -24.11
N TYR A 242 1.55 0.27 -24.30
CA TYR A 242 0.19 0.64 -23.94
C TYR A 242 -0.51 1.27 -25.15
N TYR A 243 -1.48 0.54 -25.72
CA TYR A 243 -2.28 0.99 -26.86
C TYR A 243 -3.67 0.30 -26.86
N ASP A 244 -4.66 0.94 -27.46
CA ASP A 244 -6.04 0.42 -27.61
C ASP A 244 -6.71 0.00 -26.28
N LYS A 245 -6.74 -1.29 -25.96
CA LYS A 245 -7.34 -1.85 -24.74
C LYS A 245 -6.30 -2.44 -23.78
N ALA A 246 -5.03 -2.11 -23.99
CA ALA A 246 -3.94 -2.50 -23.11
C ALA A 246 -4.22 -2.13 -21.65
N ASP A 247 -3.67 -2.95 -20.76
CA ASP A 247 -3.83 -2.77 -19.32
C ASP A 247 -2.78 -1.76 -18.79
N ILE A 248 -3.15 -0.94 -17.80
CA ILE A 248 -2.26 0.07 -17.20
C ILE A 248 -1.07 -0.60 -16.54
N SER A 249 -1.22 -1.81 -16.00
CA SER A 249 -0.11 -2.58 -15.43
C SER A 249 1.04 -2.78 -16.44
N TYR A 250 0.79 -2.67 -17.75
CA TYR A 250 1.84 -2.78 -18.77
C TYR A 250 2.80 -1.57 -18.72
N CYS A 251 2.27 -0.38 -18.43
CA CYS A 251 3.07 0.82 -18.18
C CYS A 251 3.96 0.64 -16.94
N PHE A 252 3.49 -0.09 -15.92
CA PHE A 252 4.29 -0.35 -14.71
C PHE A 252 5.51 -1.23 -15.02
N PHE A 253 5.40 -2.25 -15.88
CA PHE A 253 6.57 -3.03 -16.33
C PHE A 253 7.58 -2.17 -17.07
N LYS A 254 7.12 -1.25 -17.92
CA LYS A 254 7.99 -0.33 -18.66
C LYS A 254 8.68 0.66 -17.72
N LYS A 255 7.92 1.34 -16.86
CA LYS A 255 8.44 2.33 -15.91
C LYS A 255 9.33 1.68 -14.85
N GLY A 256 8.95 0.50 -14.37
CA GLY A 256 9.76 -0.32 -13.45
C GLY A 256 11.14 -0.62 -14.02
N LYS A 257 11.25 -0.90 -15.33
CA LYS A 257 12.55 -1.14 -15.99
C LYS A 257 13.53 0.02 -15.82
N GLU A 258 13.03 1.25 -15.89
CA GLU A 258 13.86 2.47 -15.79
C GLU A 258 14.48 2.61 -14.40
N LEU A 259 13.73 2.22 -13.37
CA LEU A 259 14.12 2.30 -11.95
C LEU A 259 14.81 1.03 -11.46
N LEU A 260 14.87 -0.03 -12.25
CA LEU A 260 15.53 -1.27 -11.90
C LEU A 260 17.05 -1.12 -12.00
N LYS A 261 17.77 -1.60 -10.98
CA LYS A 261 19.22 -1.78 -11.06
C LYS A 261 19.60 -2.89 -12.04
N GLN A 262 20.87 -2.95 -12.42
CA GLN A 262 21.41 -4.11 -13.09
C GLN A 262 21.25 -5.34 -12.17
N GLU A 263 20.81 -6.46 -12.72
CA GLU A 263 20.47 -7.69 -11.96
C GLU A 263 19.36 -7.51 -10.90
N GLY A 264 18.58 -6.44 -10.99
CA GLY A 264 17.37 -6.29 -10.18
C GLY A 264 16.24 -7.21 -10.66
N ILE A 265 15.25 -7.44 -9.80
CA ILE A 265 14.09 -8.27 -10.09
C ILE A 265 12.80 -7.44 -10.05
N ILE A 266 11.91 -7.73 -11.00
CA ILE A 266 10.53 -7.23 -10.98
C ILE A 266 9.58 -8.41 -10.79
N SER A 267 8.66 -8.30 -9.84
CA SER A 267 7.59 -9.27 -9.58
C SER A 267 6.26 -8.55 -9.46
N PHE A 268 5.45 -8.57 -10.53
CA PHE A 268 4.15 -7.94 -10.54
C PHE A 268 3.03 -8.94 -10.76
N ILE A 269 1.90 -8.69 -10.13
CA ILE A 269 0.63 -9.31 -10.52
C ILE A 269 0.10 -8.56 -11.74
N THR A 270 -0.25 -9.27 -12.80
CA THR A 270 -0.92 -8.71 -13.97
C THR A 270 -2.14 -9.54 -14.36
N SER A 271 -3.05 -8.93 -15.13
CA SER A 271 -4.25 -9.62 -15.61
C SER A 271 -3.88 -10.76 -16.56
N ARG A 272 -4.71 -11.83 -16.59
CA ARG A 272 -4.54 -12.95 -17.53
C ARG A 272 -4.48 -12.52 -19.00
N TYR A 273 -5.06 -11.36 -19.33
CA TYR A 273 -5.09 -10.83 -20.69
C TYR A 273 -3.69 -10.55 -21.24
N PHE A 274 -2.68 -10.41 -20.40
CA PHE A 274 -1.28 -10.38 -20.83
C PHE A 274 -0.90 -11.56 -21.73
N MET A 275 -1.42 -12.76 -21.45
CA MET A 275 -1.08 -13.98 -22.20
C MET A 275 -1.84 -14.10 -23.53
N GLU A 276 -3.09 -13.63 -23.58
CA GLU A 276 -4.03 -13.97 -24.66
C GLU A 276 -4.40 -12.77 -25.54
N ALA A 277 -4.36 -11.55 -25.00
CA ALA A 277 -4.83 -10.38 -25.73
C ALA A 277 -3.89 -10.00 -26.88
N LEU A 278 -4.50 -9.60 -28.00
CA LEU A 278 -3.78 -9.06 -29.16
C LEU A 278 -2.99 -7.81 -28.76
N TYR A 279 -3.60 -6.93 -27.97
CA TYR A 279 -3.00 -5.67 -27.52
C TYR A 279 -1.98 -5.79 -26.37
N ALA A 280 -1.60 -7.02 -26.01
CA ALA A 280 -0.49 -7.30 -25.10
C ALA A 280 0.78 -7.77 -25.84
N ASP A 281 0.74 -7.87 -27.17
CA ASP A 281 1.88 -8.22 -28.04
C ASP A 281 3.11 -7.32 -27.84
N ARG A 282 2.87 -6.03 -27.65
CA ARG A 282 3.89 -5.02 -27.42
C ARG A 282 4.57 -5.20 -26.08
N LEU A 283 3.81 -5.45 -25.00
CA LEU A 283 4.40 -5.78 -23.71
C LEU A 283 5.16 -7.10 -23.77
N ARG A 284 4.63 -8.15 -24.42
CA ARG A 284 5.33 -9.44 -24.56
C ARG A 284 6.66 -9.28 -25.29
N THR A 285 6.68 -8.49 -26.38
CA THR A 285 7.91 -8.14 -27.11
C THR A 285 8.88 -7.39 -26.21
N PHE A 286 8.40 -6.35 -25.51
CA PHE A 286 9.21 -5.57 -24.57
C PHE A 286 9.83 -6.46 -23.48
N ILE A 287 9.05 -7.37 -22.88
CA ILE A 287 9.54 -8.30 -21.85
C ILE A 287 10.62 -9.21 -22.43
N LYS A 288 10.38 -9.81 -23.61
CA LYS A 288 11.33 -10.70 -24.29
C LYS A 288 12.67 -10.01 -24.59
N GLU A 289 12.65 -8.72 -24.90
CA GLU A 289 13.85 -7.95 -25.28
C GLU A 289 14.59 -7.36 -24.07
N ASN A 290 13.90 -7.10 -22.95
CA ASN A 290 14.44 -6.29 -21.85
C ASN A 290 14.57 -7.06 -20.52
N TYR A 291 14.03 -8.28 -20.43
CA TYR A 291 14.02 -9.09 -19.23
C TYR A 291 14.37 -10.54 -19.51
N ASN A 292 14.93 -11.19 -18.49
CA ASN A 292 15.00 -12.65 -18.42
C ASN A 292 13.88 -13.11 -17.49
N ILE A 293 13.06 -14.05 -17.96
CA ILE A 293 12.03 -14.66 -17.14
C ILE A 293 12.71 -15.70 -16.25
N VAL A 294 12.54 -15.56 -14.94
CA VAL A 294 13.05 -16.51 -13.96
C VAL A 294 11.91 -17.45 -13.58
N THR A 295 12.14 -18.75 -13.69
CA THR A 295 11.18 -19.83 -13.42
C THR A 295 11.76 -20.82 -12.43
#